data_AF-A0A973JHS0-F1
#
_entry.id   AF-A0A973JHS0-F1
#
_cell.length_a   1.000
_cell.length_b   1.000
_cell.length_c   1.000
_cell.angle_alpha   90.00
_cell.angle_beta   90.00
_cell.angle_gamma   90.00
#
_symmetry.space_group_name_H-M   'P 1'
#
loop_
_entity.id
_entity.type
_entity.pdbx_description
1 polymer ?
#
loop_
_entity_poly.entity_id
_entity_poly.type
_entity_poly.pdbx_seq_one_letter_code
_entity_poly.pdbx_strand_id
1 'polypeptide(L)'
;MTATAFLVHPEATADPAVVHWYVGPELAAMRCGAGTADAPTPLKCLVDAGVLAGAELADDHIATTLGAGRDWRTESAVVRHGVQDALRELADAVDAAPALTRDALLADVAR
;
A
#
# COMPACT_ATOMS: atom_id res chain seq x y z
N MET A 1 2.02 -12.66 -18.21
CA MET A 1 1.99 -11.89 -16.96
C MET A 1 0.54 -11.84 -16.51
N THR A 2 0.19 -12.60 -15.47
CA THR A 2 -1.16 -12.55 -14.89
C THR A 2 -1.26 -11.24 -14.12
N ALA A 3 -2.22 -10.37 -14.48
CA ALA A 3 -2.44 -9.15 -13.71
C ALA A 3 -3.10 -9.53 -12.38
N THR A 4 -2.39 -9.33 -11.26
CA THR A 4 -2.99 -9.43 -9.94
C THR A 4 -3.96 -8.28 -9.77
N ALA A 5 -5.26 -8.59 -9.71
CA ALA A 5 -6.31 -7.62 -9.47
C ALA A 5 -6.67 -7.63 -7.98
N PHE A 6 -6.40 -6.53 -7.28
CA PHE A 6 -6.82 -6.35 -5.90
C PHE A 6 -8.24 -5.81 -5.85
N LEU A 7 -9.10 -6.45 -5.06
CA LEU A 7 -10.39 -5.88 -4.69
C LEU A 7 -10.14 -4.84 -3.61
N VAL A 8 -10.39 -3.57 -3.93
CA VAL A 8 -10.19 -2.46 -3.01
C VAL A 8 -11.50 -1.71 -2.85
N HIS A 9 -11.98 -1.59 -1.62
CA HIS A 9 -13.19 -0.83 -1.32
C HIS A 9 -12.83 0.51 -0.64
N PRO A 10 -13.17 1.65 -1.25
CA PRO A 10 -13.03 2.94 -0.60
C PRO A 10 -14.16 3.14 0.42
N GLU A 11 -13.81 3.62 1.60
CA GLU A 11 -14.74 4.03 2.65
C GLU A 11 -14.42 5.46 3.09
N ALA A 12 -15.45 6.31 3.09
CA ALA A 12 -15.32 7.67 3.60
C ALA A 12 -15.25 7.65 5.12
N THR A 13 -14.47 8.55 5.70
CA THR A 13 -14.37 8.68 7.16
C THR A 13 -15.16 9.89 7.66
N ALA A 14 -15.13 10.13 8.97
CA ALA A 14 -15.67 11.36 9.56
C ALA A 14 -14.87 12.61 9.14
N ASP A 15 -13.60 12.46 8.78
CA ASP A 15 -12.79 13.52 8.18
C ASP A 15 -12.97 13.51 6.65
N PRO A 16 -13.52 14.58 6.04
CA PRO A 16 -13.72 14.63 4.59
C PRO A 16 -12.42 14.61 3.78
N ALA A 17 -11.27 14.91 4.39
CA ALA A 17 -9.98 14.78 3.74
C ALA A 17 -9.46 13.34 3.72
N VAL A 18 -10.02 12.42 4.51
CA VAL A 18 -9.50 11.06 4.68
C VAL A 18 -10.41 10.01 4.06
N VAL A 19 -9.81 9.11 3.29
CA VAL A 19 -10.45 7.90 2.73
C VAL A 19 -9.65 6.68 3.15
N HIS A 20 -10.34 5.64 3.60
CA HIS A 20 -9.77 4.32 3.84
C HIS A 20 -9.99 3.43 2.63
N TRP A 21 -8.92 2.83 2.12
CA TRP A 21 -8.92 1.88 1.01
C TRP A 21 -8.69 0.50 1.57
N TYR A 22 -9.77 -0.18 1.93
CA TYR A 22 -9.68 -1.51 2.51
C TYR A 22 -9.40 -2.53 1.42
N VAL A 23 -8.49 -3.43 1.77
CA VAL A 23 -8.01 -4.51 0.91
C VAL A 23 -8.36 -5.84 1.56
N GLY A 24 -8.13 -5.93 2.88
CA GLY A 24 -8.28 -7.16 3.66
C GLY A 24 -7.00 -7.49 4.44
N PRO A 25 -7.02 -8.55 5.26
CA PRO A 25 -5.92 -8.92 6.15
C PRO A 25 -4.63 -9.31 5.41
N GLU A 26 -4.70 -9.59 4.10
CA GLU A 26 -3.52 -9.83 3.26
C GLU A 26 -2.59 -8.63 3.18
N LEU A 27 -3.08 -7.41 3.42
CA LEU A 27 -2.26 -6.21 3.38
C LEU A 27 -1.16 -6.24 4.45
N ALA A 28 -1.47 -6.67 5.67
CA ALA A 28 -0.49 -6.87 6.72
C ALA A 28 0.61 -7.85 6.30
N ALA A 29 0.24 -8.96 5.64
CA ALA A 29 1.20 -9.95 5.14
C ALA A 29 2.10 -9.35 4.04
N MET A 30 1.51 -8.58 3.11
CA MET A 30 2.27 -7.90 2.05
C MET A 30 3.24 -6.86 2.60
N ARG A 31 2.78 -6.02 3.54
CA ARG A 31 3.62 -5.02 4.23
C ARG A 31 4.80 -5.67 4.95
N CYS A 32 4.54 -6.74 5.70
CA CYS A 32 5.57 -7.48 6.42
C CYS A 32 6.55 -8.16 5.45
N GLY A 33 6.05 -8.78 4.39
CA GLY A 33 6.88 -9.47 3.39
C GLY A 33 7.76 -8.53 2.57
N ALA A 34 7.27 -7.32 2.28
CA ALA A 34 8.02 -6.28 1.58
C ALA A 34 9.11 -5.63 2.45
N GLY A 35 9.12 -5.88 3.77
CA GLY A 35 10.14 -5.36 4.68
C GLY A 35 10.15 -3.84 4.84
N THR A 36 9.04 -3.16 4.54
CA THR A 36 8.92 -1.70 4.64
C THR A 36 7.84 -1.29 5.63
N ALA A 37 8.20 -0.37 6.54
CA ALA A 37 7.22 0.35 7.37
C ALA A 37 6.70 1.62 6.66
N ASP A 38 7.37 2.06 5.61
CA ASP A 38 7.03 3.26 4.85
C ASP A 38 5.94 2.99 3.80
N ALA A 39 5.19 4.04 3.45
CA ALA A 39 4.26 4.02 2.34
C ALA A 39 4.96 3.60 1.01
N PRO A 40 4.29 2.85 0.12
CA PRO A 40 4.89 2.43 -1.15
C PRO A 40 5.15 3.62 -2.07
N THR A 41 6.08 3.46 -3.01
CA THR A 41 6.59 4.55 -3.86
C THR A 41 5.49 5.34 -4.59
N PRO A 42 4.46 4.71 -5.20
CA PRO A 42 3.35 5.42 -5.83
C PRO A 42 2.64 6.41 -4.91
N LEU A 43 2.41 6.05 -3.64
CA LEU A 43 1.74 6.95 -2.70
C LEU A 43 2.66 8.08 -2.26
N LYS A 44 3.97 7.81 -2.10
CA LYS A 44 4.97 8.86 -1.83
C LYS A 44 5.02 9.89 -2.94
N CYS A 45 4.96 9.47 -4.20
CA CYS A 45 4.88 10.40 -5.34
C CYS A 45 3.63 11.29 -5.30
N LEU A 46 2.48 10.78 -4.86
CA LEU A 46 1.26 11.58 -4.71
C LEU A 46 1.36 12.59 -3.55
N VAL A 47 2.08 12.22 -2.48
CA VAL A 47 2.40 13.14 -1.38
C VAL A 47 3.34 14.24 -1.86
N ASP A 48 4.41 13.88 -2.56
CA ASP A 48 5.39 14.84 -3.10
C ASP A 48 4.77 15.81 -4.11
N ALA A 49 3.79 15.35 -4.90
CA ALA A 49 3.02 16.18 -5.84
C ALA A 49 1.96 17.07 -5.15
N GLY A 50 1.75 16.92 -3.84
CA GLY A 50 0.73 17.64 -3.07
C GLY A 50 -0.71 17.26 -3.43
N VAL A 51 -0.91 16.09 -4.06
CA VAL A 51 -2.25 15.49 -4.26
C VAL A 51 -2.75 14.93 -2.94
N LEU A 52 -1.87 14.23 -2.22
CA LEU A 52 -2.08 13.77 -0.86
C LEU A 52 -1.27 14.63 0.12
N ALA A 53 -1.79 14.85 1.31
CA ALA A 53 -1.03 15.34 2.44
C ALA A 53 -0.29 14.20 3.17
N GLY A 54 -0.79 12.96 3.04
CA GLY A 54 -0.18 11.78 3.65
C GLY A 54 -0.83 10.49 3.20
N ALA A 55 -0.11 9.39 3.40
CA ALA A 55 -0.60 8.04 3.19
C ALA A 55 -0.03 7.11 4.26
N GLU A 56 -0.89 6.30 4.87
CA GLU A 56 -0.55 5.38 5.95
C GLU A 56 -1.01 3.96 5.63
N LEU A 57 -0.14 2.99 5.91
CA LEU A 57 -0.44 1.57 5.79
C LEU A 57 -0.91 1.04 7.14
N ALA A 58 -2.20 0.71 7.25
CA ALA A 58 -2.74 -0.08 8.34
C ALA A 58 -2.69 -1.59 8.00
N ASP A 59 -3.18 -2.43 8.92
CA ASP A 59 -3.12 -3.89 8.74
C ASP A 59 -4.10 -4.41 7.66
N ASP A 60 -5.22 -3.73 7.43
CA ASP A 60 -6.28 -4.14 6.51
C ASP A 60 -6.67 -3.09 5.47
N HIS A 61 -6.16 -1.86 5.60
CA HIS A 61 -6.44 -0.76 4.70
C HIS A 61 -5.23 0.18 4.50
N ILE A 62 -5.30 0.96 3.42
CA ILE A 62 -4.45 2.12 3.21
C ILE A 62 -5.28 3.36 3.54
N ALA A 63 -4.82 4.21 4.45
CA ALA A 63 -5.45 5.50 4.72
C ALA A 63 -4.76 6.58 3.88
N THR A 64 -5.52 7.33 3.08
CA THR A 64 -5.00 8.46 2.32
C THR A 64 -5.62 9.75 2.80
N THR A 65 -4.79 10.76 3.07
CA THR A 65 -5.22 12.10 3.45
C THR A 65 -5.02 13.04 2.27
N LEU A 66 -6.08 13.71 1.84
CA LEU A 66 -6.08 14.60 0.70
C LEU A 66 -5.26 15.87 0.98
N GLY A 67 -4.56 16.37 -0.04
CA GLY A 67 -3.80 17.62 0.05
C GLY A 67 -4.71 18.84 0.32
N ALA A 68 -4.15 19.87 0.97
CA ALA A 68 -4.90 21.08 1.26
C ALA A 68 -5.43 21.76 -0.02
N GLY A 69 -6.71 22.14 -0.03
CA GLY A 69 -7.35 22.81 -1.17
C GLY A 69 -7.67 21.90 -2.37
N ARG A 70 -7.49 20.59 -2.24
CA ARG A 70 -7.87 19.58 -3.23
C ARG A 70 -9.31 19.08 -3.00
N ASP A 71 -9.87 18.42 -4.02
CA ASP A 71 -11.21 17.85 -3.97
C ASP A 71 -11.25 16.41 -4.49
N TRP A 72 -11.95 15.53 -3.79
CA TRP A 72 -12.05 14.11 -4.14
C TRP A 72 -12.74 13.85 -5.50
N ARG A 73 -13.62 14.73 -5.97
CA ARG A 73 -14.22 14.58 -7.31
C ARG A 73 -13.18 14.73 -8.41
N THR A 74 -12.12 15.51 -8.17
CA THR A 74 -11.03 15.70 -9.12
C THR A 74 -9.94 14.64 -8.93
N GLU A 75 -9.52 14.39 -7.69
CA GLU A 75 -8.33 13.59 -7.41
C GLU A 75 -8.60 12.08 -7.23
N SER A 76 -9.85 11.64 -7.08
CA SER A 76 -10.18 10.23 -6.76
C SER A 76 -9.65 9.21 -7.76
N ALA A 77 -9.62 9.54 -9.05
CA ALA A 77 -9.12 8.64 -10.08
C ALA A 77 -7.60 8.41 -9.94
N VAL A 78 -6.82 9.48 -9.76
CA VAL A 78 -5.36 9.38 -9.62
C VAL A 78 -4.97 8.72 -8.30
N VAL A 79 -5.68 9.03 -7.20
CA VAL A 79 -5.44 8.37 -5.92
C VAL A 79 -5.78 6.89 -5.98
N ARG A 80 -6.90 6.51 -6.61
CA ARG A 80 -7.27 5.09 -6.78
C ARG A 80 -6.20 4.32 -7.56
N HIS A 81 -5.68 4.89 -8.66
CA HIS A 81 -4.60 4.26 -9.41
C HIS A 81 -3.32 4.15 -8.56
N GLY A 82 -2.95 5.21 -7.83
CA GLY A 82 -1.81 5.17 -6.92
C GLY A 82 -1.93 4.08 -5.85
N VAL A 83 -3.13 3.87 -5.30
CA VAL A 83 -3.41 2.77 -4.35
C VAL A 83 -3.24 1.41 -5.02
N GLN A 84 -3.74 1.22 -6.25
CA GLN A 84 -3.58 -0.05 -6.98
C GLN A 84 -2.12 -0.33 -7.34
N ASP A 85 -1.37 0.69 -7.75
CA ASP A 85 0.05 0.58 -8.04
C ASP A 85 0.86 0.27 -6.77
N ALA A 86 0.49 0.87 -5.64
CA ALA A 86 1.11 0.59 -4.36
C ALA A 86 0.90 -0.87 -3.91
N LEU A 87 -0.30 -1.42 -4.10
CA LEU A 87 -0.57 -2.83 -3.80
C LEU A 87 0.21 -3.79 -4.70
N ARG A 88 0.36 -3.43 -5.98
CA ARG A 88 1.18 -4.19 -6.91
C ARG A 88 2.65 -4.16 -6.53
N GLU A 89 3.19 -2.99 -6.15
CA GLU A 89 4.58 -2.88 -5.66
C GLU A 89 4.81 -3.74 -4.42
N LEU A 90 3.88 -3.72 -3.47
CA LEU A 90 3.98 -4.55 -2.26
C LEU A 90 3.95 -6.05 -2.60
N ALA A 91 3.07 -6.49 -3.49
CA ALA A 91 3.01 -7.89 -3.92
C ALA A 91 4.26 -8.31 -4.69
N ASP A 92 4.74 -7.48 -5.63
CA ASP A 92 5.97 -7.73 -6.37
C ASP A 92 7.18 -7.83 -5.42
N ALA A 93 7.22 -7.02 -4.35
CA ALA A 93 8.26 -7.09 -3.33
C ALA A 93 8.20 -8.39 -2.51
N VAL A 94 7.00 -8.89 -2.19
CA VAL A 94 6.83 -10.20 -1.54
C VAL A 94 7.29 -11.34 -2.44
N ASP A 95 6.96 -11.29 -3.74
CA ASP A 95 7.36 -12.31 -4.70
C ASP A 95 8.87 -12.28 -5.02
N ALA A 96 9.47 -11.09 -4.97
CA ALA A 96 10.91 -10.90 -5.16
C ALA A 96 11.73 -11.23 -3.92
N ALA A 97 11.12 -11.23 -2.73
CA ALA A 97 11.79 -11.64 -1.51
C ALA A 97 12.28 -13.08 -1.72
N PRO A 98 13.60 -13.37 -1.54
CA PRO A 98 14.07 -14.73 -1.64
C PRO A 98 13.26 -15.52 -0.62
N ALA A 99 12.52 -16.54 -1.08
CA ALA A 99 11.95 -17.53 -0.19
C ALA A 99 13.09 -17.92 0.72
N LEU A 100 12.99 -17.60 2.02
CA LEU A 100 13.92 -18.11 3.01
C LEU A 100 13.81 -19.62 2.85
N THR A 101 14.71 -20.18 2.05
CA THR A 101 14.72 -21.61 1.82
C THR A 101 14.90 -22.20 3.19
N ARG A 102 14.20 -23.29 3.47
CA ARG A 102 14.30 -23.98 4.75
C ARG A 102 15.77 -24.20 5.14
N ASP A 103 16.65 -24.40 4.16
CA ASP A 103 18.10 -24.48 4.32
C ASP A 103 18.77 -23.19 4.81
N ALA A 104 18.37 -22.01 4.31
CA ALA A 104 18.89 -20.73 4.79
C ALA A 104 18.48 -20.45 6.25
N LEU A 105 17.24 -20.83 6.62
CA LEU A 105 16.74 -20.69 7.98
C LEU A 105 17.45 -21.66 8.96
N LEU A 106 17.72 -22.90 8.52
CA LEU A 106 18.44 -23.90 9.33
C LEU A 106 19.93 -23.56 9.48
N ALA A 107 20.54 -22.93 8.48
CA ALA A 107 21.93 -22.49 8.54
C ALA A 107 22.13 -21.32 9.54
N ASP A 108 21.12 -20.47 9.74
CA ASP A 108 21.19 -19.34 10.67
C ASP A 108 20.98 -19.76 12.14
N VAL A 109 20.13 -20.77 12.39
CA VAL A 109 19.91 -21.34 13.73
C VAL A 109 21.07 -22.23 14.21
N ALA A 110 21.89 -22.74 13.28
CA ALA A 110 23.04 -23.58 13.59
C ALA A 110 24.33 -22.80 13.94
N ARG A 111 24.26 -21.47 14.03
CA ARG A 111 25.37 -20.58 14.38
C ARG A 111 25.21 -20.05 15.81
#